data_AF-A0A242N261-F1
#
_entry.id   AF-A0A242N261-F1
#
_cell.length_a   1.000
_cell.length_b   1.000
_cell.length_c   1.000
_cell.angle_alpha   90.00
_cell.angle_beta   90.00
_cell.angle_gamma   90.00
#
_symmetry.space_group_name_H-M   'P 1'
#
loop_
_entity.id
_entity.type
_entity.pdbx_description
1 polymer ?
#
loop_
_entity_poly.entity_id
_entity_poly.type
_entity_poly.pdbx_seq_one_letter_code
_entity_poly.pdbx_strand_id
1 'polypeptide(L)'
;MVVVTPFGAFVVCVLSFQGSVEPGLDPETLITAHAEDGAVLHTAPARRHAAVLRSLRSLLSAHGCTVEGLAIAAATPCEIHPLLAESILAPDELYHYLRLRLLRFFEIRKPHVVVSQAVNVIDRRSEKPKCEPR
;
A
#
# COMPACT_ATOMS: atom_id res chain seq x y z
N MET A 1 -0.76 1.64 -8.16
CA MET A 1 -1.67 0.61 -8.70
C MET A 1 -2.70 0.24 -7.62
N VAL A 2 -3.92 -0.17 -7.98
CA VAL A 2 -4.91 -0.71 -7.02
C VAL A 2 -5.20 -2.17 -7.39
N VAL A 3 -5.15 -3.06 -6.40
CA VAL A 3 -5.46 -4.49 -6.56
C VAL A 3 -6.63 -4.83 -5.65
N VAL A 4 -7.66 -5.48 -6.19
CA VAL A 4 -8.84 -5.89 -5.42
C VAL A 4 -8.85 -7.41 -5.29
N THR A 5 -9.06 -7.90 -4.07
CA THR A 5 -9.16 -9.33 -3.74
C THR A 5 -10.46 -9.59 -2.98
N PRO A 6 -10.88 -10.86 -2.82
CA PRO A 6 -12.02 -11.21 -1.99
C PRO A 6 -11.87 -10.87 -0.50
N PHE A 7 -10.67 -10.50 -0.05
CA PHE A 7 -10.37 -10.17 1.35
C PHE A 7 -9.96 -8.72 1.57
N GLY A 8 -9.97 -7.87 0.53
CA GLY A 8 -9.66 -6.45 0.64
C GLY A 8 -9.16 -5.81 -0.66
N ALA A 9 -8.87 -4.53 -0.62
CA ALA A 9 -8.22 -3.78 -1.68
C ALA A 9 -6.88 -3.22 -1.21
N PHE A 10 -5.88 -3.24 -2.09
CA PHE A 10 -4.51 -2.85 -1.81
C PHE A 10 -4.07 -1.77 -2.78
N VAL A 11 -3.69 -0.60 -2.27
CA VAL A 11 -3.02 0.46 -3.01
C VAL A 11 -1.53 0.14 -2.98
N VAL A 12 -1.01 -0.35 -4.10
CA VAL A 12 0.40 -0.74 -4.23
C VAL A 12 1.20 0.43 -4.79
N CYS A 13 2.20 0.85 -4.02
CA CYS A 13 3.24 1.79 -4.39
C CYS A 13 4.55 1.03 -4.58
N VAL A 14 5.18 1.17 -5.74
CA VAL A 14 6.49 0.57 -6.01
C VAL A 14 7.54 1.65 -5.83
N LEU A 15 8.57 1.35 -5.05
CA LEU A 15 9.66 2.26 -4.71
C LEU A 15 10.95 1.71 -5.32
N SER A 16 11.76 2.59 -5.90
CA SER A 16 13.08 2.25 -6.43
C SER A 16 14.18 2.32 -5.37
N PHE A 17 13.85 1.97 -4.12
CA PHE A 17 14.80 1.97 -3.01
C PHE A 17 15.76 0.79 -3.13
N GLN A 18 17.03 1.03 -2.80
CA GLN A 18 18.13 0.07 -2.86
C GLN A 18 18.93 0.10 -1.56
N GLY A 19 19.64 -1.00 -1.26
CA GLY A 19 20.46 -1.10 -0.05
C GLY A 19 19.59 -1.33 1.18
N SER A 20 19.77 -0.54 2.23
CA SER A 20 18.92 -0.61 3.44
C SER A 20 17.83 0.47 3.42
N VAL A 21 16.67 0.13 3.99
CA VAL A 21 15.55 1.05 4.24
C VAL A 21 15.29 1.08 5.73
N GLU A 22 15.53 2.23 6.34
CA GLU A 22 15.51 2.47 7.77
C GLU A 22 14.39 3.46 8.14
N PRO A 23 13.84 3.39 9.36
CA PRO A 23 12.95 4.44 9.85
C PRO A 23 13.70 5.78 9.92
N GLY A 24 13.01 6.86 9.57
CA GLY A 24 13.50 8.21 9.82
C GLY A 24 13.32 8.64 11.28
N LEU A 25 13.54 9.93 11.53
CA LEU A 25 13.35 10.53 12.86
C LEU A 25 11.87 10.57 13.29
N ASP A 26 10.96 10.47 12.32
CA ASP A 26 9.52 10.45 12.54
C ASP A 26 8.84 9.38 11.66
N PRO A 27 7.59 8.97 11.99
CA PRO A 27 6.87 7.94 11.23
C PRO A 27 6.59 8.30 9.76
N GLU A 28 6.76 9.57 9.39
CA GLU A 28 6.48 10.11 8.05
C GLU A 28 7.74 10.19 7.19
N THR A 29 8.88 9.73 7.71
CA THR A 29 10.18 9.75 7.04
C THR A 29 10.83 8.37 7.04
N LEU A 30 11.59 8.11 5.98
CA LEU A 30 12.41 6.93 5.79
C LEU A 30 13.80 7.36 5.37
N ILE A 31 14.81 6.61 5.75
CA ILE A 31 16.17 6.79 5.27
C ILE A 31 16.50 5.59 4.40
N THR A 32 17.02 5.82 3.20
CA THR A 32 17.64 4.74 2.41
C THR A 32 19.14 4.93 2.39
N ALA A 33 19.90 3.84 2.44
CA ALA A 33 21.34 3.90 2.31
C ALA A 33 21.83 2.86 1.31
N HIS A 34 22.53 3.34 0.28
CA HIS A 34 23.29 2.49 -0.65
C HIS A 34 24.78 2.81 -0.51
N ALA A 35 25.63 1.79 -0.66
CA ALA A 35 27.08 1.88 -0.64
C ALA A 35 27.69 3.01 -1.51
N GLU A 36 27.04 3.42 -2.62
CA GLU A 36 27.58 4.45 -3.52
C GLU A 36 26.96 5.84 -3.29
N ASP A 37 25.68 5.90 -2.89
CA ASP A 37 24.92 7.15 -2.82
C ASP A 37 24.85 7.76 -1.40
N GLY A 38 25.32 7.04 -0.40
CA GLY A 38 25.17 7.44 1.00
C GLY A 38 23.72 7.37 1.48
N ALA A 39 23.40 8.06 2.58
CA ALA A 39 22.08 8.05 3.19
C ALA A 39 21.18 9.16 2.62
N VAL A 40 20.00 8.80 2.12
CA VAL A 40 19.02 9.71 1.51
C VAL A 40 17.72 9.69 2.31
N LEU A 41 17.20 10.87 2.65
CA LEU A 41 15.92 11.03 3.33
C LEU A 41 14.76 11.02 2.34
N HIS A 42 13.74 10.22 2.62
CA HIS A 42 12.51 10.13 1.83
C HIS A 42 11.28 10.36 2.70
N THR A 43 10.23 10.91 2.08
CA THR A 43 8.89 10.86 2.68
C THR A 43 8.35 9.44 2.65
N ALA A 44 7.81 8.98 3.79
CA ALA A 44 7.22 7.66 3.95
C ALA A 44 6.07 7.42 2.94
N PRO A 45 5.93 6.19 2.43
CA PRO A 45 4.86 5.83 1.51
C PRO A 45 3.49 6.17 2.07
N ALA A 46 3.25 5.89 3.36
CA ALA A 46 2.00 6.18 4.09
C ALA A 46 1.48 7.60 3.81
N ARG A 47 2.37 8.59 3.79
CA ARG A 47 2.04 9.98 3.47
C ARG A 47 1.72 10.18 2.01
N ARG A 48 2.53 9.63 1.11
CA ARG A 48 2.41 9.78 -0.35
C ARG A 48 1.04 9.32 -0.87
N HIS A 49 0.52 8.22 -0.34
CA HIS A 49 -0.78 7.66 -0.74
C HIS A 49 -1.93 7.94 0.23
N ALA A 50 -1.75 8.78 1.25
CA ALA A 50 -2.77 9.07 2.25
C ALA A 50 -4.10 9.55 1.64
N ALA A 51 -4.04 10.44 0.64
CA ALA A 51 -5.22 10.96 -0.05
C ALA A 51 -5.98 9.88 -0.84
N VAL A 52 -5.24 9.04 -1.58
CA VAL A 52 -5.81 7.93 -2.35
C VAL A 52 -6.44 6.90 -1.41
N LEU A 53 -5.74 6.52 -0.34
CA LEU A 53 -6.25 5.62 0.68
C LEU A 53 -7.50 6.16 1.33
N ARG A 54 -7.54 7.44 1.73
CA ARG A 54 -8.72 8.08 2.32
C ARG A 54 -9.91 8.05 1.35
N SER A 55 -9.68 8.40 0.09
CA SER A 55 -10.70 8.40 -0.95
C SER A 55 -11.27 7.00 -1.19
N LEU A 56 -10.42 5.98 -1.32
CA LEU A 56 -10.84 4.60 -1.56
C LEU A 56 -11.53 3.99 -0.33
N ARG A 57 -11.04 4.26 0.89
CA ARG A 57 -11.70 3.83 2.13
C ARG A 57 -13.11 4.37 2.23
N SER A 58 -13.30 5.66 1.94
CA SER A 58 -14.63 6.27 1.91
C SER A 58 -15.54 5.68 0.84
N LEU A 59 -14.98 5.25 -0.28
CA LEU A 59 -15.73 4.69 -1.41
C LEU A 59 -16.15 3.23 -1.16
N LEU A 60 -15.24 2.44 -0.61
CA LEU A 60 -15.36 0.98 -0.50
C LEU A 60 -15.91 0.52 0.86
N SER A 61 -16.02 1.42 1.85
CA SER A 61 -16.61 1.10 3.16
C SER A 61 -18.05 0.60 3.05
N ALA A 62 -18.85 1.14 2.11
CA ALA A 62 -20.21 0.72 1.86
C ALA A 62 -20.32 -0.74 1.34
N HIS A 63 -19.21 -1.27 0.81
CA HIS A 63 -19.12 -2.62 0.26
C HIS A 63 -18.39 -3.59 1.21
N GLY A 64 -18.15 -3.19 2.45
CA GLY A 64 -17.42 -4.00 3.43
C GLY A 64 -15.96 -4.28 3.05
N CYS A 65 -15.41 -3.57 2.06
CA CYS A 65 -14.08 -3.80 1.53
C CYS A 65 -13.06 -2.93 2.27
N THR A 66 -12.13 -3.59 2.98
CA THR A 66 -11.01 -2.93 3.65
C THR A 66 -9.98 -2.46 2.64
N VAL A 67 -9.40 -1.27 2.85
CA VAL A 67 -8.40 -0.71 1.95
C VAL A 67 -7.09 -0.43 2.68
N GLU A 68 -6.02 -1.02 2.17
CA GLU A 68 -4.67 -0.95 2.72
C GLU A 68 -3.70 -0.37 1.71
N GLY A 69 -2.66 0.30 2.19
CA GLY A 69 -1.54 0.74 1.37
C GLY A 69 -0.39 -0.24 1.53
N LEU A 70 0.23 -0.64 0.44
CA LEU A 70 1.46 -1.42 0.42
C LEU A 70 2.53 -0.64 -0.31
N ALA A 71 3.74 -0.67 0.22
CA ALA A 71 4.90 -0.06 -0.38
C ALA A 71 5.95 -1.14 -0.60
N ILE A 72 6.32 -1.38 -1.86
CA ILE A 72 7.25 -2.45 -2.23
C ILE A 72 8.55 -1.77 -2.66
N ALA A 73 9.62 -2.00 -1.92
CA ALA A 73 10.96 -1.61 -2.34
C ALA A 73 11.44 -2.60 -3.42
N ALA A 74 11.28 -2.25 -4.68
CA ALA A 74 11.38 -3.20 -5.79
C ALA A 74 12.82 -3.54 -6.20
N ALA A 75 13.82 -2.79 -5.76
CA ALA A 75 15.18 -3.16 -6.08
C ALA A 75 15.66 -4.31 -5.19
N THR A 76 16.59 -5.10 -5.71
CA THR A 76 17.13 -6.27 -5.00
C THR A 76 18.66 -6.24 -5.11
N PRO A 77 19.40 -6.43 -4.01
CA PRO A 77 18.92 -6.62 -2.64
C PRO A 77 18.38 -5.33 -2.02
N CYS A 78 17.33 -5.46 -1.20
CA CYS A 78 16.81 -4.38 -0.37
C CYS A 78 16.49 -4.93 1.02
N GLU A 79 17.17 -4.41 2.04
CA GLU A 79 16.96 -4.80 3.42
C GLU A 79 15.98 -3.83 4.08
N ILE A 80 14.83 -4.33 4.52
CA ILE A 80 13.81 -3.55 5.22
C ILE A 80 14.03 -3.69 6.71
N HIS A 81 14.22 -2.56 7.40
CA HIS A 81 14.40 -2.58 8.85
C HIS A 81 13.11 -3.07 9.55
N PRO A 82 13.20 -3.99 10.53
CA PRO A 82 12.02 -4.63 11.15
C PRO A 82 11.12 -3.69 11.97
N LEU A 83 11.60 -2.48 12.31
CA LEU A 83 10.78 -1.46 12.98
C LEU A 83 9.92 -0.62 12.01
N LEU A 84 10.07 -0.84 10.69
CA LEU A 84 9.19 -0.22 9.72
C LEU A 84 7.78 -0.83 9.79
N ALA A 85 6.81 -0.10 9.26
CA ALA A 85 5.44 -0.61 9.19
C ALA A 85 5.39 -1.89 8.34
N GLU A 86 4.60 -2.89 8.78
CA GLU A 86 4.40 -4.17 8.06
C GLU A 86 3.94 -4.01 6.60
N SER A 87 3.46 -2.82 6.22
CA SER A 87 3.04 -2.50 4.86
C SER A 87 4.19 -2.06 3.94
N ILE A 88 5.40 -1.86 4.47
CA ILE A 88 6.62 -1.61 3.70
C ILE A 88 7.36 -2.95 3.60
N LEU A 89 7.54 -3.41 2.36
CA LEU A 89 7.96 -4.78 2.08
C LEU A 89 9.11 -4.80 1.06
N ALA A 90 10.03 -5.72 1.25
CA ALA A 90 10.87 -6.22 0.18
C ALA A 90 10.04 -7.10 -0.79
N PRO A 91 10.50 -7.32 -2.03
CA PRO A 91 9.71 -8.03 -3.03
C PRO A 91 9.40 -9.49 -2.65
N ASP A 92 10.34 -10.14 -1.97
CA ASP A 92 10.25 -11.51 -1.48
C ASP A 92 9.31 -11.68 -0.26
N GLU A 93 9.10 -10.61 0.51
CA GLU A 93 8.16 -10.60 1.64
C GLU A 93 6.69 -10.54 1.19
N LEU A 94 6.41 -10.08 -0.04
CA LEU A 94 5.05 -9.82 -0.53
C LEU A 94 4.15 -11.06 -0.45
N TYR A 95 4.65 -12.22 -0.87
CA TYR A 95 3.87 -13.46 -0.84
C TYR A 95 3.51 -13.84 0.60
N HIS A 96 4.49 -13.79 1.51
CA HIS A 96 4.29 -14.12 2.91
C HIS A 96 3.28 -13.17 3.56
N TYR A 97 3.43 -11.87 3.32
CA TYR A 97 2.50 -10.84 3.81
C TYR A 97 1.06 -11.12 3.36
N LEU A 98 0.83 -11.32 2.06
CA LEU A 98 -0.51 -11.56 1.52
C LEU A 98 -1.12 -12.86 2.06
N ARG A 99 -0.32 -13.91 2.25
CA ARG A 99 -0.76 -15.17 2.85
C ARG A 99 -1.25 -14.95 4.29
N LEU A 100 -0.53 -14.18 5.10
CA LEU A 100 -0.96 -13.84 6.46
C LEU A 100 -2.22 -12.96 6.48
N ARG A 101 -2.37 -12.01 5.54
CA ARG A 101 -3.60 -11.22 5.42
C ARG A 101 -4.81 -12.10 5.10
N LEU A 102 -4.66 -13.06 4.19
CA LEU A 102 -5.72 -14.00 3.84
C LEU A 102 -6.12 -14.88 5.04
N LEU A 103 -5.15 -15.40 5.81
CA LEU A 103 -5.43 -16.18 7.02
C LEU A 103 -6.19 -15.36 8.06
N ARG A 104 -5.74 -14.13 8.36
CA ARG A 104 -6.44 -13.20 9.26
C ARG A 104 -7.86 -12.92 8.79
N PHE A 105 -8.09 -12.77 7.49
CA PHE A 105 -9.43 -12.57 6.95
C PHE A 105 -10.37 -13.76 7.26
N PHE A 106 -9.90 -15.00 7.09
CA PHE A 106 -10.68 -16.19 7.42
C PHE A 106 -10.97 -16.32 8.91
N GLU A 107 -10.04 -15.92 9.78
CA GLU A 107 -10.24 -15.94 11.23
C GLU A 107 -11.36 -14.98 11.68
N ILE A 108 -11.42 -13.78 11.09
CA ILE A 108 -12.41 -12.75 11.46
C ILE A 108 -13.81 -13.05 10.90
N ARG A 109 -13.94 -14.06 10.02
CA ARG A 109 -15.22 -14.50 9.39
C ARG A 109 -16.04 -13.37 8.77
N LYS A 110 -15.37 -12.36 8.20
CA LYS A 110 -16.06 -11.30 7.46
C LYS A 110 -16.61 -11.84 6.14
N PRO A 111 -17.72 -11.28 5.63
CA PRO A 111 -18.17 -11.61 4.28
C PRO A 111 -17.09 -11.23 3.26
N HIS A 112 -16.96 -12.05 2.22
CA HIS A 112 -16.05 -11.79 1.12
C HIS A 112 -16.44 -10.51 0.38
N VAL A 113 -15.42 -9.77 -0.05
CA VAL A 113 -15.58 -8.65 -0.97
C VAL A 113 -16.04 -9.21 -2.33
N VAL A 114 -17.16 -8.70 -2.83
CA VAL A 114 -17.59 -8.95 -4.21
C VAL A 114 -16.69 -8.13 -5.14
N VAL A 115 -15.63 -8.77 -5.65
CA VAL A 115 -14.55 -8.11 -6.41
C VAL A 115 -15.09 -7.28 -7.58
N SER A 116 -16.03 -7.82 -8.36
CA SER A 116 -16.62 -7.12 -9.50
C SER A 116 -17.35 -5.83 -9.10
N GLN A 117 -18.06 -5.84 -7.97
CA GLN A 117 -18.73 -4.64 -7.47
C GLN A 117 -17.72 -3.58 -7.03
N ALA A 118 -16.69 -3.99 -6.29
CA ALA A 118 -15.65 -3.06 -5.84
C ALA A 118 -14.88 -2.43 -7.02
N VAL A 119 -14.51 -3.22 -8.03
CA VAL A 119 -13.85 -2.74 -9.25
C VAL A 119 -14.75 -1.76 -10.00
N ASN A 120 -16.01 -2.10 -10.26
CA ASN A 120 -16.96 -1.22 -10.93
C ASN A 120 -17.10 0.15 -10.24
N VAL A 121 -17.07 0.17 -8.90
CA VAL A 121 -17.19 1.41 -8.12
C VAL A 121 -15.91 2.26 -8.23
N ILE A 122 -14.74 1.64 -8.27
CA ILE A 122 -13.45 2.32 -8.50
C ILE A 122 -13.41 2.93 -9.90
N ASP A 123 -13.83 2.17 -10.92
CA ASP A 123 -13.80 2.59 -12.32
C ASP A 123 -14.73 3.78 -12.58
N ARG A 124 -15.98 3.70 -12.11
CA ARG A 124 -16.97 4.80 -12.22
C ARG A 124 -16.50 6.10 -11.55
N ARG A 125 -15.65 6.02 -10.52
CA ARG A 125 -15.09 7.21 -9.87
C ARG A 125 -13.92 7.79 -10.67
N SER A 126 -13.17 6.94 -11.36
CA SER A 126 -12.07 7.35 -12.24
C SER A 126 -12.58 8.02 -13.52
N GLU A 127 -13.79 7.65 -13.97
CA GLU A 127 -14.48 8.23 -15.13
C GLU A 127 -15.17 9.58 -14.86
N LYS A 128 -15.38 9.99 -13.61
CA LYS A 128 -15.98 11.31 -13.32
C LYS A 128 -15.00 12.41 -13.73
N PRO A 129 -15.37 13.34 -14.63
CA PRO A 129 -14.50 14.44 -15.02
C PRO A 129 -14.18 15.31 -13.79
N LYS A 130 -12.92 15.74 -13.66
CA LYS A 130 -12.51 16.81 -12.75
C LYS A 130 -13.40 18.01 -13.08
N CYS A 131 -14.22 18.47 -12.12
CA CYS A 131 -15.07 19.64 -12.29
C CYS A 131 -14.28 20.79 -12.94
N GLU A 132 -14.84 21.36 -14.00
CA GLU A 132 -14.33 22.56 -14.65
C GLU A 132 -14.22 23.71 -13.63
N PRO A 133 -13.18 24.56 -13.73
CA PRO A 133 -13.10 25.74 -12.89
C PRO A 133 -14.21 26.72 -13.31
N ARG A 134 -14.98 27.19 -12.33
CA ARG A 134 -15.83 28.38 -12.46
C ARG A 134 -14.99 29.65 -12.39
#